data_AF-A0A7S1H569-F1
#
_entry.id   AF-A0A7S1H569-F1
#
_cell.length_a   1.000
_cell.length_b   1.000
_cell.length_c   1.000
_cell.angle_alpha   90.00
_cell.angle_beta   90.00
_cell.angle_gamma   90.00
#
_symmetry.space_group_name_H-M   'P 1'
#
loop_
_entity.id
_entity.type
_entity.pdbx_description
1 polymer ?
#
loop_
_entity_poly.entity_id
_entity_poly.type
_entity_poly.pdbx_seq_one_letter_code
_entity_poly.pdbx_strand_id
1 'polypeptide(L)'
;TLDRFREAYDGRHRKYDREFEVEKRFGPRGYGYGRFQRALFVAVHGEGADQRVAGTDIGLLKVAVFNAESGACLFEKGKADGLYLPYGVAFNRAGELFVSDLVGLIYVFGREGQMMRSFGEGHLGNPRGLSFTAEWELAVADNGGAVKVFREDGTQVRSIGSHTAPGEDGGDGKIAYEEDVCVCHDGRIRV
;
A
#
# COMPACT_ATOMS: atom_id res chain seq x y z
N THR A 1 -11.59 17.97 19.71
CA THR A 1 -11.01 18.64 18.53
C THR A 1 -12.01 19.67 18.04
N LEU A 2 -11.59 20.92 17.84
CA LEU A 2 -12.47 22.05 17.51
C LEU A 2 -12.18 22.47 16.06
N ASP A 3 -13.03 22.07 15.12
CA ASP A 3 -12.97 22.55 13.74
C ASP A 3 -13.39 24.03 13.70
N ARG A 4 -12.55 24.91 13.13
CA ARG A 4 -12.94 26.27 12.78
C ARG A 4 -13.09 26.38 11.26
N PHE A 5 -14.32 26.54 10.81
CA PHE A 5 -14.63 26.85 9.41
C PHE A 5 -14.53 28.36 9.18
N ARG A 6 -13.77 28.78 8.16
CA ARG A 6 -13.91 30.11 7.56
C ARG A 6 -14.51 29.94 6.17
N GLU A 7 -15.68 30.53 5.98
CA GLU A 7 -16.40 30.50 4.72
C GLU A 7 -15.97 31.72 3.89
N ALA A 8 -15.39 31.49 2.71
CA ALA A 8 -15.15 32.52 1.71
C ALA A 8 -15.92 32.15 0.44
N TYR A 9 -16.89 32.99 0.06
CA TYR A 9 -17.80 32.78 -1.06
C TYR A 9 -17.35 33.66 -2.25
N ASP A 10 -16.91 33.06 -3.37
CA ASP A 10 -16.60 33.80 -4.61
C ASP A 10 -17.52 33.37 -5.78
N GLY A 11 -18.83 33.31 -5.50
CA GLY A 11 -19.90 33.33 -6.50
C GLY A 11 -20.00 32.18 -7.52
N ARG A 12 -19.02 31.27 -7.64
CA ARG A 12 -19.04 30.17 -8.64
C ARG A 12 -18.58 28.82 -8.13
N HIS A 13 -17.83 28.76 -7.03
CA HIS A 13 -17.41 27.51 -6.40
C HIS A 13 -17.45 27.64 -4.87
N ARG A 14 -18.05 26.66 -4.18
CA ARG A 14 -17.88 26.51 -2.73
C ARG A 14 -16.49 25.93 -2.49
N LYS A 15 -15.54 26.78 -2.11
CA LYS A 15 -14.20 26.36 -1.71
C LYS A 15 -14.21 26.11 -0.21
N TYR A 16 -14.21 24.83 0.19
CA TYR A 16 -13.95 24.47 1.58
C TYR A 16 -12.44 24.47 1.78
N ASP A 17 -11.86 25.61 2.15
CA ASP A 17 -10.49 25.65 2.66
C ASP A 17 -10.50 25.01 4.06
N ARG A 18 -10.33 23.69 4.12
CA ARG A 18 -10.03 22.97 5.36
C ARG A 18 -8.53 23.11 5.62
N GLU A 19 -8.18 23.86 6.66
CA GLU A 19 -6.84 23.80 7.22
C GLU A 19 -6.72 22.51 8.04
N PHE A 20 -5.84 21.61 7.59
CA PHE A 20 -5.53 20.37 8.32
C PHE A 20 -4.27 20.60 9.15
N GLU A 21 -4.37 20.41 10.47
CA GLU A 21 -3.20 20.39 11.34
C GLU A 21 -2.55 19.00 11.32
N VAL A 22 -1.22 18.95 11.33
CA VAL A 22 -0.49 17.69 11.44
C VAL A 22 -0.58 17.20 12.88
N GLU A 23 -1.35 16.15 13.11
CA GLU A 23 -1.51 15.57 14.44
C GLU A 23 -0.24 14.85 14.91
N LYS A 24 0.38 14.01 14.06
CA LYS A 24 1.58 13.23 14.37
C LYS A 24 2.48 13.00 13.17
N ARG A 25 3.76 12.73 13.45
CA ARG A 25 4.78 12.37 12.46
C ARG A 25 5.51 11.11 12.92
N PHE A 26 5.66 10.16 12.02
CA PHE A 26 6.38 8.91 12.26
C PHE A 26 7.64 8.87 11.41
N GLY A 27 8.67 8.21 11.93
CA GLY A 27 9.87 7.90 11.16
C GLY A 27 10.63 9.12 10.64
N PRO A 28 11.30 9.90 11.51
CA PRO A 28 12.02 11.10 11.09
C PRO A 28 13.10 10.78 10.04
N ARG A 29 13.42 11.78 9.21
CA ARG A 29 14.44 11.62 8.18
C ARG A 29 15.77 11.18 8.80
N GLY A 30 16.38 10.12 8.29
CA GLY A 30 17.66 9.61 8.80
C GLY A 30 17.91 8.14 8.47
N TYR A 31 18.95 7.59 9.06
CA TYR A 31 19.34 6.19 8.92
C TYR A 31 19.18 5.45 10.25
N GLY A 32 18.95 4.15 10.19
CA GLY A 32 18.76 3.30 11.37
C GLY A 32 17.29 3.00 11.67
N TYR A 33 17.06 2.36 12.82
CA TYR A 33 15.76 1.87 13.24
C TYR A 33 14.77 3.01 13.49
N GLY A 34 13.55 2.85 12.98
CA GLY A 34 12.45 3.81 13.03
C GLY A 34 12.68 5.08 12.21
N ARG A 35 13.45 5.06 11.12
CA ARG A 35 13.76 6.26 10.30
C ARG A 35 13.59 6.02 8.80
N PHE A 36 13.16 7.06 8.07
CA PHE A 36 13.00 7.03 6.61
C PHE A 36 14.00 7.97 5.91
N GLN A 37 14.34 7.69 4.65
CA GLN A 37 14.95 8.59 3.68
C GLN A 37 13.95 8.98 2.59
N ARG A 38 13.20 8.00 2.05
CA ARG A 38 12.32 8.18 0.91
C ARG A 38 11.09 7.29 1.06
N ALA A 39 10.21 7.69 1.98
CA ALA A 39 8.94 7.02 2.19
C ALA A 39 8.06 7.10 0.93
N LEU A 40 7.39 6.01 0.55
CA LEU A 40 6.55 5.96 -0.65
C LEU A 40 5.10 5.58 -0.35
N PHE A 41 4.86 4.36 0.13
CA PHE A 41 3.51 3.88 0.47
C PHE A 41 3.26 3.93 1.96
N VAL A 42 1.98 4.02 2.31
CA VAL A 42 1.48 3.97 3.69
C VAL A 42 0.25 3.09 3.77
N ALA A 43 0.13 2.32 4.85
CA ALA A 43 -1.08 1.59 5.18
C ALA A 43 -1.42 1.78 6.67
N VAL A 44 -2.70 1.78 7.00
CA VAL A 44 -3.19 1.93 8.37
C VAL A 44 -4.06 0.73 8.72
N HIS A 45 -3.94 0.23 9.96
CA HIS A 45 -4.78 -0.85 10.48
C HIS A 45 -5.11 -0.61 11.95
N GLY A 46 -6.33 -0.97 12.34
CA GLY A 46 -6.81 -0.83 13.71
C GLY A 46 -7.18 0.61 14.08
N GLU A 47 -7.57 0.78 15.34
CA GLU A 47 -8.05 2.04 15.90
C GLU A 47 -7.51 2.24 17.33
N GLY A 48 -7.57 3.48 17.82
CA GLY A 48 -7.12 3.82 19.16
C GLY A 48 -5.67 3.40 19.43
N ALA A 49 -5.44 2.84 20.61
CA ALA A 49 -4.11 2.45 21.07
C ALA A 49 -3.46 1.31 20.27
N ASP A 50 -4.26 0.51 19.56
CA ASP A 50 -3.77 -0.59 18.71
C ASP A 50 -3.55 -0.17 17.26
N GLN A 51 -3.86 1.08 16.90
CA GLN A 51 -3.72 1.55 15.54
C GLN A 51 -2.25 1.52 15.11
N ARG A 52 -2.02 0.97 13.92
CA ARG A 52 -0.70 0.83 13.30
C ARG A 52 -0.64 1.59 11.99
N VAL A 53 0.54 2.12 11.71
CA VAL A 53 0.89 2.74 10.43
C VAL A 53 2.12 2.02 9.88
N ALA A 54 2.00 1.42 8.71
CA ALA A 54 3.13 0.87 7.97
C ALA A 54 3.57 1.86 6.90
N GLY A 55 4.87 1.93 6.62
CA GLY A 55 5.39 2.68 5.49
C GLY A 55 6.60 2.01 4.84
N THR A 56 6.70 2.12 3.52
CA THR A 56 7.85 1.62 2.76
C THR A 56 8.86 2.72 2.49
N ASP A 57 10.14 2.37 2.55
CA ASP A 57 11.26 3.23 2.17
C ASP A 57 12.03 2.62 1.00
N ILE A 58 11.94 3.26 -0.15
CA ILE A 58 12.64 2.82 -1.37
C ILE A 58 14.10 3.29 -1.42
N GLY A 59 14.51 4.22 -0.56
CA GLY A 59 15.92 4.63 -0.42
C GLY A 59 16.70 3.72 0.52
N LEU A 60 16.03 3.17 1.54
CA LEU A 60 16.58 2.22 2.51
C LEU A 60 16.20 0.76 2.25
N LEU A 61 15.36 0.51 1.23
CA LEU A 61 14.87 -0.82 0.83
C LEU A 61 14.27 -1.58 2.01
N LYS A 62 13.35 -0.92 2.72
CA LYS A 62 12.73 -1.47 3.91
C LYS A 62 11.26 -1.11 4.03
N VAL A 63 10.57 -1.78 4.94
CA VAL A 63 9.27 -1.38 5.49
C VAL A 63 9.42 -1.23 7.00
N ALA A 64 8.69 -0.29 7.59
CA ALA A 64 8.63 -0.09 9.03
C ALA A 64 7.18 0.09 9.48
N VAL A 65 6.85 -0.46 10.64
CA VAL A 65 5.51 -0.37 11.24
C VAL A 65 5.59 0.36 12.56
N PHE A 66 4.70 1.31 12.77
CA PHE A 66 4.64 2.16 13.95
C PHE A 66 3.30 2.00 14.64
N ASN A 67 3.29 2.12 15.96
CA ASN A 67 2.07 2.37 16.71
C ASN A 67 1.67 3.84 16.52
N ALA A 68 0.45 4.09 16.06
CA ALA A 68 -0.02 5.42 15.70
C ALA A 68 -0.20 6.34 16.92
N GLU A 69 -0.54 5.77 18.09
CA GLU A 69 -0.74 6.56 19.30
C GLU A 69 0.60 6.99 19.91
N SER A 70 1.48 6.03 20.21
CA SER A 70 2.77 6.27 20.89
C SER A 70 3.88 6.76 19.96
N GLY A 71 3.77 6.51 18.65
CA GLY A 71 4.84 6.74 17.68
C GLY A 71 5.98 5.72 17.72
N ALA A 72 5.89 4.68 18.57
CA ALA A 72 6.91 3.66 18.68
C ALA A 72 7.02 2.83 17.39
N CYS A 73 8.26 2.62 16.91
CA CYS A 73 8.55 1.68 15.83
C CYS A 73 8.44 0.25 16.37
N LEU A 74 7.42 -0.48 15.93
CA LEU A 74 7.10 -1.84 16.36
C LEU A 74 8.07 -2.85 15.76
N PHE A 75 8.31 -2.77 14.44
CA PHE A 75 9.32 -3.56 13.74
C PHE A 75 9.71 -2.94 12.40
N GLU A 76 10.84 -3.39 11.86
CA GLU A 76 11.27 -3.11 10.49
C GLU A 76 11.64 -4.40 9.76
N LYS A 77 11.47 -4.40 8.43
CA LYS A 77 11.88 -5.49 7.54
C LYS A 77 12.59 -4.96 6.33
N GLY A 78 13.66 -5.62 5.92
CA GLY A 78 14.45 -5.23 4.75
C GLY A 78 15.19 -6.41 4.15
N LYS A 79 16.35 -6.14 3.55
CA LYS A 79 17.14 -7.15 2.83
C LYS A 79 17.47 -8.40 3.63
N ALA A 80 17.72 -8.27 4.94
CA ALA A 80 18.02 -9.42 5.80
C ALA A 80 16.81 -10.34 6.02
N ASP A 81 15.60 -9.84 5.75
CA ASP A 81 14.33 -10.55 5.89
C ASP A 81 13.77 -11.03 4.53
N GLY A 82 14.56 -10.90 3.45
CA GLY A 82 14.15 -11.30 2.09
C GLY A 82 13.53 -10.19 1.24
N LEU A 83 13.39 -8.96 1.76
CA LEU A 83 12.88 -7.83 0.98
C LEU A 83 14.01 -7.15 0.19
N TYR A 84 13.94 -7.20 -1.14
CA TYR A 84 14.93 -6.63 -2.05
C TYR A 84 14.52 -5.27 -2.58
N LEU A 85 13.26 -5.12 -3.01
CA LEU A 85 12.69 -3.90 -3.56
C LEU A 85 11.25 -3.72 -3.06
N PRO A 86 11.03 -3.57 -1.74
CA PRO A 86 9.69 -3.39 -1.19
C PRO A 86 9.06 -2.09 -1.70
N TYR A 87 7.78 -2.15 -2.09
CA TYR A 87 7.08 -1.05 -2.75
C TYR A 87 5.76 -0.68 -2.08
N GLY A 88 4.71 -1.47 -2.28
CA GLY A 88 3.38 -1.28 -1.72
C GLY A 88 3.17 -2.05 -0.42
N VAL A 89 2.24 -1.57 0.39
CA VAL A 89 1.85 -2.19 1.67
C VAL A 89 0.33 -2.19 1.85
N ALA A 90 -0.20 -3.25 2.44
CA ALA A 90 -1.60 -3.35 2.86
C ALA A 90 -1.74 -4.21 4.12
N PHE A 91 -2.78 -3.99 4.92
CA PHE A 91 -3.11 -4.85 6.06
C PHE A 91 -4.38 -5.63 5.81
N ASN A 92 -4.42 -6.90 6.22
CA ASN A 92 -5.68 -7.66 6.29
C ASN A 92 -6.44 -7.40 7.61
N ARG A 93 -7.60 -8.04 7.79
CA ARG A 93 -8.41 -7.93 9.03
C ARG A 93 -7.63 -8.32 10.28
N ALA A 94 -6.82 -9.37 10.20
CA ALA A 94 -6.03 -9.86 11.33
C ALA A 94 -4.86 -8.94 11.70
N GLY A 95 -4.55 -7.94 10.87
CA GLY A 95 -3.41 -7.05 11.05
C GLY A 95 -2.09 -7.65 10.59
N GLU A 96 -2.13 -8.69 9.75
CA GLU A 96 -0.97 -9.12 8.97
C GLU A 96 -0.66 -8.07 7.91
N LEU A 97 0.62 -7.76 7.75
CA LEU A 97 1.13 -6.82 6.77
C LEU A 97 1.54 -7.55 5.49
N PHE A 98 0.92 -7.19 4.38
CA PHE A 98 1.29 -7.62 3.04
C PHE A 98 2.20 -6.55 2.44
N VAL A 99 3.34 -6.98 1.89
CA VAL A 99 4.34 -6.13 1.26
C VAL A 99 4.57 -6.63 -0.15
N SER A 100 4.39 -5.79 -1.15
CA SER A 100 4.82 -6.12 -2.51
C SER A 100 6.30 -5.85 -2.65
N ASP A 101 7.00 -6.78 -3.27
CA ASP A 101 8.39 -6.65 -3.64
C ASP A 101 8.51 -6.73 -5.16
N LEU A 102 9.16 -5.73 -5.75
CA LEU A 102 9.28 -5.57 -7.20
C LEU A 102 10.01 -6.74 -7.90
N VAL A 103 10.59 -7.67 -7.13
CA VAL A 103 11.14 -8.95 -7.61
C VAL A 103 10.08 -10.02 -7.95
N GLY A 104 8.80 -9.69 -7.86
CA GLY A 104 7.71 -10.59 -8.25
C GLY A 104 7.10 -11.37 -7.08
N LEU A 105 7.25 -10.88 -5.85
CA LEU A 105 6.74 -11.56 -4.65
C LEU A 105 5.90 -10.62 -3.80
N ILE A 106 4.91 -11.22 -3.12
CA ILE A 106 4.25 -10.62 -1.96
C ILE A 106 4.76 -11.34 -0.72
N TYR A 107 5.22 -10.57 0.26
CA TYR A 107 5.61 -11.05 1.59
C TYR A 107 4.52 -10.74 2.59
N VAL A 108 4.21 -11.68 3.48
CA VAL A 108 3.23 -11.50 4.55
C VAL A 108 3.92 -11.61 5.90
N PHE A 109 3.82 -10.55 6.70
CA PHE A 109 4.35 -10.48 8.06
C PHE A 109 3.22 -10.44 9.07
N GLY A 110 3.35 -11.17 10.18
CA GLY A 110 2.40 -11.11 11.27
C GLY A 110 2.49 -9.81 12.06
N ARG A 111 1.59 -9.62 13.05
CA ARG A 111 1.49 -8.38 13.84
C ARG A 111 2.78 -8.02 14.58
N GLU A 112 3.58 -9.01 14.96
CA GLU A 112 4.85 -8.86 15.68
C GLU A 112 6.07 -8.91 14.73
N GLY A 113 5.83 -8.92 13.41
CA GLY A 113 6.85 -8.81 12.37
C GLY A 113 7.47 -10.13 11.93
N GLN A 114 7.05 -11.30 12.44
CA GLN A 114 7.48 -12.59 11.91
C GLN A 114 7.05 -12.76 10.45
N MET A 115 7.91 -13.31 9.59
CA MET A 115 7.52 -13.71 8.24
C MET A 115 6.62 -14.95 8.32
N MET A 116 5.41 -14.82 7.77
CA MET A 116 4.41 -15.90 7.79
C MET A 116 4.46 -16.72 6.51
N ARG A 117 4.51 -16.04 5.35
CA ARG A 117 4.48 -16.65 4.02
C ARG A 117 4.94 -15.65 2.95
N SER A 118 5.26 -16.17 1.76
CA SER A 118 5.39 -15.40 0.53
C SER A 118 4.71 -16.14 -0.62
N PHE A 119 4.28 -15.39 -1.63
CA PHE A 119 3.64 -15.95 -2.83
C PHE A 119 3.83 -15.01 -4.02
N GLY A 120 3.46 -15.46 -5.22
CA GLY A 120 3.56 -14.68 -6.46
C GLY A 120 4.60 -15.19 -7.45
N GLU A 121 5.46 -16.13 -7.06
CA GLU A 121 6.48 -16.70 -7.94
C GLU A 121 5.86 -17.29 -9.21
N GLY A 122 6.33 -16.85 -10.38
CA GLY A 122 5.77 -17.25 -11.69
C GLY A 122 4.42 -16.61 -12.03
N HIS A 123 3.80 -15.86 -11.11
CA HIS A 123 2.52 -15.19 -11.28
C HIS A 123 2.64 -13.68 -11.35
N LEU A 124 3.61 -13.06 -10.67
CA LEU A 124 3.79 -11.61 -10.60
C LEU A 124 5.11 -11.20 -11.25
N GLY A 125 5.08 -10.13 -12.05
CA GLY A 125 6.29 -9.60 -12.69
C GLY A 125 6.92 -8.47 -11.89
N ASN A 126 6.12 -7.48 -11.51
CA ASN A 126 6.56 -6.28 -10.81
C ASN A 126 5.38 -5.71 -10.01
N PRO A 127 5.00 -6.37 -8.89
CA PRO A 127 3.84 -6.01 -8.10
C PRO A 127 4.08 -4.68 -7.38
N ARG A 128 3.14 -3.73 -7.48
CA ARG A 128 3.25 -2.38 -6.91
C ARG A 128 2.19 -2.15 -5.84
N GLY A 129 1.14 -1.39 -6.14
CA GLY A 129 0.03 -1.14 -5.23
C GLY A 129 -0.62 -2.43 -4.74
N LEU A 130 -1.04 -2.41 -3.49
CA LEU A 130 -1.77 -3.49 -2.82
C LEU A 130 -3.04 -2.93 -2.18
N SER A 131 -4.17 -3.60 -2.38
CA SER A 131 -5.41 -3.24 -1.70
C SER A 131 -6.29 -4.46 -1.47
N PHE A 132 -6.99 -4.50 -0.35
CA PHE A 132 -7.96 -5.55 -0.08
C PHE A 132 -9.33 -5.16 -0.63
N THR A 133 -10.01 -6.11 -1.28
CA THR A 133 -11.41 -5.96 -1.67
C THR A 133 -12.35 -6.08 -0.47
N ALA A 134 -13.64 -5.79 -0.66
CA ALA A 134 -14.66 -5.97 0.38
C ALA A 134 -14.79 -7.45 0.83
N GLU A 135 -14.48 -8.38 -0.07
CA GLU A 135 -14.43 -9.82 0.17
C GLU A 135 -13.10 -10.29 0.80
N TRP A 136 -12.16 -9.37 1.03
CA TRP A 136 -10.82 -9.63 1.59
C TRP A 136 -9.94 -10.50 0.69
N GLU A 137 -10.08 -10.28 -0.61
CA GLU A 137 -9.10 -10.71 -1.58
C GLU A 137 -8.08 -9.58 -1.81
N LEU A 138 -6.81 -9.93 -1.98
CA LEU A 138 -5.74 -8.98 -2.25
C LEU A 138 -5.70 -8.66 -3.75
N ALA A 139 -6.05 -7.43 -4.12
CA ALA A 139 -5.77 -6.88 -5.43
C ALA A 139 -4.33 -6.33 -5.48
N VAL A 140 -3.61 -6.71 -6.54
CA VAL A 140 -2.21 -6.36 -6.77
C VAL A 140 -2.09 -5.71 -8.15
N ALA A 141 -1.68 -4.45 -8.19
CA ALA A 141 -1.28 -3.80 -9.44
C ALA A 141 0.03 -4.44 -9.93
N ASP A 142 0.02 -5.05 -11.12
CA ASP A 142 1.19 -5.71 -11.71
C ASP A 142 1.51 -5.11 -13.09
N ASN A 143 2.79 -4.88 -13.36
CA ASN A 143 3.31 -4.16 -14.54
C ASN A 143 3.00 -4.86 -15.89
N GLY A 144 2.32 -6.00 -15.89
CA GLY A 144 1.77 -6.66 -17.08
C GLY A 144 0.49 -6.03 -17.65
N GLY A 145 0.04 -4.88 -17.12
CA GLY A 145 -1.22 -4.22 -17.50
C GLY A 145 -2.45 -4.92 -16.91
N ALA A 146 -2.26 -5.60 -15.77
CA ALA A 146 -3.31 -6.35 -15.13
C ALA A 146 -3.23 -6.27 -13.61
N VAL A 147 -4.38 -6.06 -12.99
CA VAL A 147 -4.58 -6.31 -11.56
C VAL A 147 -4.74 -7.81 -11.35
N LYS A 148 -3.86 -8.40 -10.55
CA LYS A 148 -4.01 -9.80 -10.11
C LYS A 148 -4.67 -9.83 -8.75
N VAL A 149 -5.63 -10.73 -8.59
CA VAL A 149 -6.38 -10.87 -7.34
C VAL A 149 -6.04 -12.21 -6.72
N PHE A 150 -5.69 -12.20 -5.44
CA PHE A 150 -5.30 -13.36 -4.65
C PHE A 150 -6.17 -13.51 -3.42
N ARG A 151 -6.35 -14.74 -2.94
CA ARG A 151 -6.74 -14.98 -1.55
C ARG A 151 -5.58 -14.67 -0.62
N GLU A 152 -5.89 -14.47 0.66
CA GLU A 152 -4.87 -14.21 1.69
C GLU A 152 -3.84 -15.35 1.82
N ASP A 153 -4.18 -16.58 1.42
CA ASP A 153 -3.28 -17.74 1.40
C ASP A 153 -2.29 -17.74 0.22
N GLY A 154 -2.41 -16.79 -0.71
CA GLY A 154 -1.58 -16.67 -1.91
C GLY A 154 -2.15 -17.34 -3.16
N THR A 155 -3.34 -17.95 -3.09
CA THR A 155 -4.02 -18.54 -4.25
C THR A 155 -4.53 -17.43 -5.18
N GLN A 156 -4.03 -17.36 -6.41
CA GLN A 156 -4.58 -16.44 -7.41
C GLN A 156 -6.00 -16.86 -7.81
N VAL A 157 -6.94 -15.92 -7.78
CA VAL A 157 -8.37 -16.16 -8.08
C VAL A 157 -8.82 -15.57 -9.41
N ARG A 158 -8.26 -14.42 -9.81
CA ARG A 158 -8.59 -13.77 -11.08
C ARG A 158 -7.51 -12.77 -11.50
N SER A 159 -7.61 -12.31 -12.74
CA SER A 159 -6.83 -11.22 -13.31
C SER A 159 -7.80 -10.26 -14.00
N ILE A 160 -7.59 -8.95 -13.83
CA ILE A 160 -8.44 -7.89 -14.38
C ILE A 160 -7.53 -6.97 -15.19
N GLY A 161 -7.91 -6.63 -16.44
CA GLY A 161 -7.04 -5.92 -17.39
C GLY A 161 -6.37 -6.88 -18.38
N SER A 162 -6.12 -6.41 -19.61
CA SER A 162 -5.57 -7.23 -20.69
C SER A 162 -4.08 -6.99 -20.88
N HIS A 163 -3.32 -8.07 -20.91
CA HIS A 163 -1.97 -8.12 -21.44
C HIS A 163 -2.00 -7.70 -22.91
N THR A 164 -1.63 -6.47 -23.26
CA THR A 164 -1.33 -6.14 -24.65
C THR A 164 0.15 -6.44 -24.87
N ALA A 165 0.44 -7.42 -25.73
CA ALA A 165 1.78 -7.61 -26.28
C ALA A 165 2.30 -6.27 -26.87
N PRO A 166 3.62 -6.03 -26.89
CA PRO A 166 4.16 -4.84 -27.53
C PRO A 166 3.84 -4.91 -29.04
N GLY A 167 2.88 -4.10 -29.52
CA GLY A 167 2.63 -3.97 -30.97
C GLY A 167 1.20 -3.67 -31.43
N GLU A 168 0.17 -3.68 -30.59
CA GLU A 168 -1.20 -3.41 -31.04
C GLU A 168 -1.75 -2.09 -30.47
N ASP A 169 -1.54 -1.02 -31.22
CA ASP A 169 -2.00 0.33 -30.92
C ASP A 169 -3.39 0.61 -31.53
N GLY A 170 -4.31 1.16 -30.73
CA GLY A 170 -5.37 2.03 -31.28
C GLY A 170 -6.81 1.93 -30.76
N GLY A 171 -7.08 1.44 -29.54
CA GLY A 171 -8.46 1.38 -29.01
C GLY A 171 -8.60 1.82 -27.56
N ASP A 172 -9.65 2.58 -27.29
CA ASP A 172 -10.00 3.22 -26.01
C ASP A 172 -10.14 2.17 -24.89
N GLY A 173 -9.12 2.04 -24.04
CA GLY A 173 -9.12 1.05 -22.95
C GLY A 173 -7.76 0.65 -22.37
N LYS A 174 -6.70 1.42 -22.62
CA LYS A 174 -5.37 1.15 -22.04
C LYS A 174 -5.35 1.51 -20.54
N ILE A 175 -4.92 0.57 -19.70
CA ILE A 175 -4.39 0.86 -18.35
C ILE A 175 -2.87 0.78 -18.46
N ALA A 176 -2.23 1.94 -18.62
CA ALA A 176 -0.77 2.00 -18.75
C ALA A 176 -0.17 2.34 -17.38
N TYR A 177 0.76 1.50 -16.90
CA TYR A 177 1.55 1.69 -15.68
C TYR A 177 0.70 1.85 -14.40
N GLU A 178 0.15 0.75 -13.89
CA GLU A 178 -0.54 0.74 -12.59
C GLU A 178 0.50 0.89 -11.47
N GLU A 179 0.72 2.13 -11.02
CA GLU A 179 1.59 2.44 -9.87
C GLU A 179 0.91 2.06 -8.55
N ASP A 180 -0.41 2.17 -8.49
CA ASP A 180 -1.21 1.91 -7.31
C ASP A 180 -2.54 1.24 -7.69
N VAL A 181 -3.17 0.60 -6.72
CA VAL A 181 -4.53 0.08 -6.83
C VAL A 181 -5.27 0.47 -5.56
N CYS A 182 -6.48 1.02 -5.70
CA CYS A 182 -7.35 1.28 -4.55
C CYS A 182 -8.72 0.67 -4.77
N VAL A 183 -9.28 0.07 -3.72
CA VAL A 183 -10.68 -0.37 -3.72
C VAL A 183 -11.54 0.75 -3.13
N CYS A 184 -12.50 1.22 -3.92
CA CYS A 184 -13.48 2.22 -3.51
C CYS A 184 -14.52 1.62 -2.56
N HIS A 185 -15.22 2.47 -1.80
CA HIS A 185 -16.28 2.04 -0.87
C HIS A 185 -17.45 1.32 -1.59
N ASP A 186 -17.60 1.50 -2.90
CA ASP A 186 -18.57 0.79 -3.75
C ASP A 186 -18.08 -0.59 -4.23
N GLY A 187 -16.92 -1.06 -3.73
CA GLY A 187 -16.32 -2.34 -4.08
C GLY A 187 -15.57 -2.35 -5.40
N ARG A 188 -15.52 -1.22 -6.14
CA ARG A 188 -14.80 -1.15 -7.40
C ARG A 188 -13.31 -0.99 -7.17
N ILE A 189 -12.52 -1.76 -7.92
CA ILE A 189 -11.08 -1.59 -8.03
C ILE A 189 -10.79 -0.44 -8.99
N ARG A 190 -9.96 0.51 -8.57
CA ARG A 190 -9.40 1.57 -9.40
C ARG A 190 -7.89 1.45 -9.43
N VAL A 191 -7.34 1.81 -10.58
CA VAL A 191 -5.93 1.78 -10.95
C VAL A 191 -5.58 3.09 -11.63
#